data_AF-A0A059DIH2-F1
#
_entry.id   AF-A0A059DIH2-F1
#
_cell.length_a   1.000
_cell.length_b   1.000
_cell.length_c   1.000
_cell.angle_alpha   90.00
_cell.angle_beta   90.00
_cell.angle_gamma   90.00
#
_symmetry.space_group_name_H-M   'P 1'
#
loop_
_entity.id
_entity.type
_entity.pdbx_description
1 polymer ?
#
loop_
_entity_poly.entity_id
_entity_poly.type
_entity_poly.pdbx_seq_one_letter_code
_entity_poly.pdbx_strand_id
1 'polypeptide(L)'
;HFIGFYEFKSKTLQDELSPEGWCRAAVFALLVKEELESWPEQSTRQRSWLTVAEAMECCRYPWMREALGEGFSRWHADRDVRK
;
A
#
# COMPACT_ATOMS: atom_id res chain seq x y z
N HIS A 1 6.11 1.48 10.64
CA HIS A 1 7.50 1.42 10.13
C HIS A 1 7.54 1.88 8.69
N PHE A 2 8.49 2.73 8.31
CA PHE A 2 8.59 3.24 6.94
C PHE A 2 9.12 2.15 5.99
N ILE A 3 8.46 1.96 4.86
CA ILE A 3 8.81 0.98 3.83
C ILE A 3 9.55 1.64 2.67
N GLY A 4 9.10 2.82 2.23
CA GLY A 4 9.72 3.52 1.13
C GLY A 4 8.80 4.55 0.48
N PHE A 5 9.36 5.23 -0.51
CA PHE A 5 8.61 6.09 -1.40
C PHE A 5 8.46 5.44 -2.77
N TYR A 6 7.28 5.57 -3.36
CA TYR A 6 6.96 5.00 -4.67
C TYR A 6 6.37 6.09 -5.56
N GLU A 7 6.94 6.26 -6.75
CA GLU A 7 6.50 7.27 -7.71
C GLU A 7 5.42 6.70 -8.63
N PHE A 8 4.41 7.50 -8.93
CA PHE A 8 3.34 7.13 -9.84
C PHE A 8 2.74 8.36 -10.53
N LYS A 9 1.99 8.15 -11.60
CA LYS A 9 1.26 9.22 -12.29
C LYS A 9 -0.22 9.20 -11.92
N SER A 10 -0.75 10.36 -11.54
CA SER A 10 -2.18 10.57 -11.29
C SER A 10 -2.76 11.49 -12.34
N LYS A 11 -3.73 10.97 -13.11
CA LYS A 11 -4.47 11.79 -14.11
C LYS A 11 -5.38 12.83 -13.45
N THR A 12 -5.79 12.59 -12.20
CA THR A 12 -6.69 13.49 -11.46
C THR A 12 -5.93 14.64 -10.80
N LEU A 13 -4.61 14.49 -10.62
CA LEU A 13 -3.72 15.52 -10.06
C LEU A 13 -2.78 16.10 -11.12
N GLN A 14 -3.17 15.99 -12.39
CA GLN A 14 -2.47 16.60 -13.50
C GLN A 14 -3.03 18.02 -13.69
N ASP A 15 -2.22 19.04 -13.41
CA ASP A 15 -2.61 20.46 -13.47
C ASP A 15 -1.44 21.34 -13.96
N GLU A 16 -1.61 22.67 -13.92
CA GLU A 16 -0.58 23.62 -14.38
C GLU A 16 0.73 23.54 -13.57
N LEU A 17 0.68 23.10 -12.32
CA LEU A 17 1.82 22.96 -11.43
C LEU A 17 2.46 21.56 -11.49
N SER A 18 1.69 20.55 -11.92
CA SER A 18 2.16 19.19 -12.21
C SER A 18 1.65 18.73 -13.59
N PRO A 19 2.23 19.24 -14.69
CA PRO A 19 1.76 18.96 -16.05
C PRO A 19 1.83 17.48 -16.42
N GLU A 20 2.77 16.74 -15.84
CA GLU A 20 2.93 15.30 -16.04
C GLU A 20 2.15 14.44 -15.02
N GLY A 21 1.57 15.07 -14.00
CA GLY A 21 0.80 14.42 -12.94
C GLY A 21 1.65 13.50 -12.04
N TRP A 22 2.94 13.78 -11.88
CA TRP A 22 3.82 12.99 -11.02
C TRP A 22 3.43 13.11 -9.55
N CYS A 23 3.32 11.97 -8.88
CA CYS A 23 2.95 11.83 -7.48
C CYS A 23 3.91 10.87 -6.78
N ARG A 24 4.03 11.02 -5.46
CA ARG A 24 4.88 10.17 -4.62
C ARG A 24 4.09 9.65 -3.43
N ALA A 25 4.01 8.34 -3.28
CA ALA A 25 3.38 7.67 -2.15
C ALA A 25 4.42 7.30 -1.09
N ALA A 26 4.21 7.70 0.16
CA ALA A 26 4.97 7.20 1.30
C ALA A 26 4.25 5.98 1.89
N VAL A 27 4.94 4.84 1.98
CA VAL A 27 4.34 3.59 2.47
C VAL A 27 4.87 3.24 3.85
N PHE A 28 3.95 2.87 4.76
CA PHE A 28 4.27 2.46 6.12
C PHE A 28 3.59 1.13 6.44
N ALA A 29 4.31 0.22 7.08
CA ALA A 29 3.76 -1.00 7.62
C ALA A 29 3.26 -0.81 9.06
N LEU A 30 2.05 -1.31 9.32
CA LEU A 30 1.39 -1.31 10.61
C LEU A 30 1.04 -2.74 11.01
N LEU A 31 1.21 -3.07 12.28
CA LEU A 31 0.76 -4.34 12.84
C LEU A 31 -0.61 -4.11 13.48
N VAL A 32 -1.65 -4.62 12.82
CA VAL A 32 -3.01 -4.54 13.36
C VAL A 32 -3.12 -5.48 14.56
N LYS A 33 -3.70 -4.96 15.64
CA LYS A 33 -3.90 -5.69 16.91
C LYS A 33 -5.34 -6.07 17.15
N GLU A 34 -6.26 -5.27 16.61
CA GLU A 34 -7.70 -5.47 16.72
C GLU A 34 -8.36 -5.07 15.39
N GLU A 35 -9.45 -5.75 15.08
CA GLU A 35 -10.33 -5.40 13.96
C GLU A 35 -11.71 -5.08 14.51
N LEU A 36 -12.19 -3.85 14.26
CA LEU A 36 -13.50 -3.42 14.71
C LEU A 36 -14.59 -3.93 13.76
N GLU A 37 -15.70 -4.41 14.33
CA GLU A 37 -16.87 -4.87 13.57
C GLU A 37 -17.51 -3.76 12.73
N SER A 38 -17.44 -2.50 13.20
CA SER A 38 -17.97 -1.33 12.50
C SER A 38 -16.85 -0.38 12.10
N TRP A 39 -16.84 0.08 10.84
CA TRP A 39 -15.90 1.10 10.34
C TRP A 39 -16.56 2.07 9.35
N PRO A 40 -16.03 3.30 9.19
CA PRO A 40 -16.73 4.38 8.48
C PRO A 40 -17.12 4.06 7.03
N GLU A 41 -16.29 3.33 6.28
CA GLU A 41 -16.51 3.03 4.85
C GLU A 41 -17.23 1.70 4.58
N GLN A 42 -17.64 0.95 5.60
CA GLN A 42 -18.13 -0.43 5.46
C GLN A 42 -19.35 -0.61 4.56
N SER A 43 -20.16 0.44 4.39
CA SER A 43 -21.33 0.44 3.51
C SER A 43 -20.97 0.50 2.02
N THR A 44 -19.74 0.92 1.68
CA THR A 44 -19.30 1.16 0.30
C THR A 44 -18.04 0.37 -0.08
N ARG A 45 -17.35 -0.21 0.91
CA ARG A 45 -16.11 -0.95 0.72
C ARG A 45 -16.14 -2.27 1.47
N GLN A 46 -15.61 -3.30 0.83
CA GLN A 46 -15.35 -4.58 1.47
C GLN A 46 -13.96 -4.60 2.08
N ARG A 47 -13.81 -5.27 3.21
CA ARG A 47 -12.54 -5.49 3.89
C ARG A 47 -12.29 -7.00 3.99
N SER A 48 -11.10 -7.42 3.64
CA SER A 48 -10.64 -8.80 3.76
C SER A 48 -9.15 -8.83 4.11
N TRP A 49 -8.75 -9.89 4.80
CA TRP A 49 -7.34 -10.21 5.02
C TRP A 49 -6.82 -11.01 3.84
N LEU A 50 -5.65 -10.63 3.34
CA LEU A 50 -5.01 -11.27 2.20
C LEU A 50 -3.55 -11.56 2.54
N THR A 51 -3.02 -12.62 1.94
CA THR A 51 -1.57 -12.81 1.83
C THR A 51 -0.96 -11.75 0.92
N VAL A 52 0.36 -11.57 0.99
CA VAL A 52 1.06 -10.61 0.12
C VAL A 52 0.87 -10.98 -1.36
N ALA A 53 0.88 -12.27 -1.69
CA ALA A 53 0.66 -12.75 -3.05
C ALA A 53 -0.72 -12.36 -3.59
N GLU A 54 -1.79 -12.66 -2.85
CA GLU A 54 -3.16 -12.30 -3.22
C GLU A 54 -3.33 -10.77 -3.34
N ALA A 55 -2.76 -10.00 -2.41
CA ALA A 55 -2.84 -8.54 -2.44
C ALA A 55 -2.17 -7.95 -3.70
N MET A 56 -1.05 -8.51 -4.15
CA MET A 56 -0.38 -8.08 -5.39
C MET A 56 -1.24 -8.37 -6.63
N GLU A 57 -1.95 -9.49 -6.68
CA GLU A 57 -2.88 -9.83 -7.76
C GLU A 57 -4.04 -8.83 -7.84
N CYS A 58 -4.57 -8.39 -6.70
CA CYS A 58 -5.61 -7.36 -6.63
C CYS A 58 -5.12 -5.95 -6.98
N CYS A 59 -3.81 -5.69 -6.90
CA CYS A 59 -3.27 -4.36 -7.18
C CYS A 59 -3.29 -4.05 -8.68
N ARG A 60 -3.95 -2.95 -9.05
CA ARG A 60 -4.00 -2.45 -10.44
C ARG A 60 -2.70 -1.77 -10.87
N TYR A 61 -2.02 -1.09 -9.95
CA TYR A 61 -0.88 -0.24 -10.28
C TYR A 61 0.44 -0.96 -9.98
N PRO A 62 1.43 -0.94 -10.90
CA PRO A 62 2.71 -1.59 -10.69
C PRO A 62 3.43 -1.18 -9.42
N TRP A 63 3.41 0.12 -9.08
CA TRP A 63 4.07 0.64 -7.88
C TRP A 63 3.52 0.02 -6.58
N MET A 64 2.22 -0.32 -6.54
CA MET A 64 1.62 -0.97 -5.37
C MET A 64 2.10 -2.41 -5.24
N ARG A 65 2.26 -3.11 -6.37
CA ARG A 65 2.81 -4.48 -6.39
C ARG A 65 4.26 -4.49 -5.93
N GLU A 66 5.06 -3.54 -6.39
CA GLU A 66 6.45 -3.34 -5.94
C GLU A 66 6.51 -3.06 -4.43
N ALA A 67 5.66 -2.15 -3.95
CA ALA A 67 5.59 -1.80 -2.53
C ALA A 67 5.25 -2.99 -1.63
N LEU A 68 4.41 -3.91 -2.10
CA LEU A 68 4.05 -5.14 -1.38
C LEU A 68 5.12 -6.23 -1.54
N GLY A 69 5.45 -6.56 -2.78
CA GLY A 69 6.31 -7.69 -3.13
C GLY A 69 7.75 -7.50 -2.68
N GLU A 70 8.34 -6.34 -2.95
CA GLU A 70 9.72 -6.06 -2.58
C GLU A 70 9.82 -5.31 -1.26
N GLY A 71 9.07 -4.21 -1.13
CA GLY A 71 9.16 -3.33 0.03
C GLY A 71 8.69 -4.01 1.32
N PHE A 72 7.41 -4.37 1.38
CA PHE A 72 6.80 -4.95 2.56
C PHE A 72 7.37 -6.33 2.88
N SER A 73 7.52 -7.22 1.89
CA SER A 73 8.05 -8.57 2.14
C SER A 73 9.46 -8.56 2.73
N ARG A 74 10.36 -7.69 2.24
CA ARG A 74 11.69 -7.53 2.84
C ARG A 74 11.62 -7.07 4.28
N TRP A 75 10.83 -6.03 4.54
CA TRP A 75 10.63 -5.53 5.90
C TRP A 75 10.04 -6.60 6.84
N HIS A 76 9.12 -7.42 6.33
CA HIS A 76 8.49 -8.49 7.10
C HIS A 76 9.49 -9.60 7.44
N ALA A 77 10.29 -10.04 6.47
CA ALA A 77 11.35 -11.04 6.69
C ALA A 77 12.38 -10.58 7.73
N ASP A 78 12.82 -9.32 7.66
CA ASP A 78 13.77 -8.74 8.61
C ASP A 78 13.24 -8.70 10.06
N ARG A 79 11.91 -8.63 10.24
CA ARG A 79 11.29 -8.66 11.58
C ARG A 79 11.29 -10.05 12.20
N ASP A 80 11.14 -11.11 11.41
CA ASP A 80 11.17 -12.47 11.95
C ASP A 80 12.59 -12.91 12.31
N VAL A 81 13.63 -12.32 11.69
CA VAL A 81 15.04 -12.56 12.06
C VAL A 81 15.44 -11.87 13.38
N ARG A 82 14.72 -10.81 13.79
CA ARG A 82 15.03 -10.02 15.00
C ARG A 82 14.18 -10.37 16.22
N LYS A 83 13.38 -11.43 16.15
CA LYS A 83 12.66 -11.98 17.30
C LYS A 83 13.50 -12.99 18.05
#